data_AF-A0A013SKJ5-F1
#
_entry.id   AF-A0A013SKJ5-F1
#
_cell.length_a   1.000
_cell.length_b   1.000
_cell.length_c   1.000
_cell.angle_alpha   90.00
_cell.angle_beta   90.00
_cell.angle_gamma   90.00
#
_symmetry.space_group_name_H-M   'P 1'
#
loop_
_entity.id
_entity.type
_entity.pdbx_description
1 polymer ?
#
loop_
_entity_poly.entity_id
_entity_poly.type
_entity_poly.pdbx_seq_one_letter_code
_entity_poly.pdbx_strand_id
1 'polypeptide(L)'
;MIKDFFIYFKKKDISIRLYIVAVAIFFIGIFFIKKDVDTFFKIFYISMGLFEIGFVVWVYSFFKKYINFKYVKFFWFFFHLAVLWLAAVYASKIVSKGLELPSSDYSYTVSFFTFFCYLPAFLYIATAIGLLFYIVFIFAYSILSIFKREILSDGFPILHFIGFVITIFLFSLGHDKLMSFYYYKAPKYVRTIAYETDYQYIPKYLDNFPEMNKQVKIKLHENGVYSILTKQENEYILEVGKFK
;
A
#
# COMPACT_ATOMS: atom_id res chain seq x y z
N MET A 1 9.25 -38.43 23.07
CA MET A 1 8.29 -37.72 22.19
C MET A 1 8.31 -36.20 22.37
N ILE A 2 7.89 -35.63 23.51
CA ILE A 2 7.88 -34.15 23.70
C ILE A 2 9.30 -33.55 23.67
N LYS A 3 10.26 -34.18 24.36
CA LYS A 3 11.66 -33.73 24.37
C LYS A 3 12.28 -33.72 22.96
N ASP A 4 12.01 -34.74 22.16
CA ASP A 4 12.51 -34.88 20.79
C ASP A 4 11.92 -33.81 19.87
N PHE A 5 10.64 -33.47 20.06
CA PHE A 5 9.99 -32.36 19.36
C PHE A 5 10.67 -31.02 19.66
N PHE A 6 10.97 -30.71 20.92
CA PHE A 6 11.64 -29.45 21.27
C PHE A 6 13.06 -29.35 20.69
N ILE A 7 13.81 -30.46 20.67
CA ILE A 7 15.14 -30.52 20.05
C ILE A 7 15.03 -30.28 18.54
N TYR A 8 14.05 -30.92 17.88
CA TYR A 8 13.78 -30.71 16.46
C TYR A 8 13.34 -29.26 16.16
N PHE A 9 12.43 -28.71 16.95
CA PHE A 9 11.93 -27.33 16.82
C PHE A 9 13.07 -26.31 16.93
N LYS A 10 13.98 -26.47 17.89
CA LYS A 10 15.11 -25.55 18.10
C LYS A 10 16.10 -25.53 16.92
N LYS A 11 16.18 -26.62 16.15
CA LYS A 11 17.04 -26.72 14.95
C LYS A 11 16.44 -26.04 13.71
N LYS A 12 15.16 -25.67 13.72
CA LYS A 12 14.49 -25.04 12.57
C LYS A 12 14.81 -23.55 12.47
N ASP A 13 14.74 -23.05 11.24
CA ASP A 13 14.80 -21.62 10.97
C ASP A 13 13.77 -20.84 11.77
N ILE A 14 14.12 -19.60 12.12
CA ILE A 14 13.28 -18.75 12.96
C ILE A 14 11.90 -18.49 12.33
N SER A 15 11.82 -18.36 11.00
CA SER A 15 10.57 -18.21 10.26
C SER A 15 9.65 -19.42 10.45
N ILE A 16 10.20 -20.63 10.31
CA ILE A 16 9.46 -21.89 10.50
C ILE A 16 8.96 -22.03 11.94
N ARG A 17 9.80 -21.65 12.91
CA ARG A 17 9.41 -21.66 14.33
C ARG A 17 8.22 -20.73 14.59
N LEU A 18 8.25 -19.53 14.02
CA LEU A 18 7.15 -18.56 14.14
C LEU A 18 5.85 -19.10 13.54
N TYR A 19 5.91 -19.74 12.37
CA TYR A 19 4.72 -20.37 11.77
C TYR A 19 4.13 -21.48 12.62
N ILE A 20 4.97 -22.37 13.17
CA ILE A 20 4.50 -23.46 14.03
C ILE A 20 3.79 -22.89 15.28
N VAL A 21 4.37 -21.86 15.90
CA VAL A 21 3.75 -21.17 17.04
C VAL A 21 2.44 -20.50 16.64
N ALA A 22 2.40 -19.84 15.48
CA ALA A 22 1.19 -19.20 14.96
C ALA A 22 0.06 -20.22 14.74
N VAL A 23 0.36 -21.38 14.15
CA VAL A 23 -0.60 -22.49 13.96
C VAL A 23 -1.10 -23.00 15.31
N ALA A 24 -0.21 -23.22 16.29
CA ALA A 24 -0.60 -23.66 17.62
C ALA A 24 -1.56 -22.66 18.29
N ILE A 25 -1.25 -21.36 18.22
CA ILE A 25 -2.11 -20.29 18.77
C ILE A 25 -3.46 -20.24 18.05
N PHE A 26 -3.49 -20.42 16.74
CA PHE A 26 -4.74 -20.49 15.97
C PHE A 26 -5.65 -21.63 16.48
N PHE A 27 -5.09 -22.83 16.65
CA PHE A 27 -5.84 -23.98 17.18
C PHE A 27 -6.32 -23.77 18.62
N ILE A 28 -5.53 -23.09 19.46
CA ILE A 28 -5.99 -22.67 20.79
C ILE A 28 -7.21 -21.73 20.67
N GLY A 29 -7.17 -20.79 19.73
CA GLY A 29 -8.27 -19.87 19.44
C GLY A 29 -9.57 -20.59 19.08
N ILE A 30 -9.51 -21.66 18.29
CA ILE A 30 -10.71 -22.42 17.86
C ILE A 30 -11.56 -22.89 19.06
N PHE A 31 -10.95 -23.24 20.19
CA PHE A 31 -11.69 -23.64 21.40
C PHE A 31 -12.58 -22.53 21.99
N PHE A 32 -12.30 -21.26 21.65
CA PHE A 32 -13.06 -20.10 22.15
C PHE A 32 -14.21 -19.70 21.22
N ILE A 33 -14.28 -20.20 19.97
CA ILE A 33 -15.31 -19.80 18.98
C ILE A 33 -16.73 -19.87 19.54
N LYS A 34 -17.05 -20.94 20.29
CA LYS A 34 -18.40 -21.15 20.84
C LYS A 34 -18.65 -20.42 22.17
N LYS A 35 -17.60 -19.97 22.86
CA LYS A 35 -17.70 -19.39 24.20
C LYS A 35 -17.62 -17.87 24.18
N ASP A 36 -16.68 -17.33 23.42
CA ASP A 36 -16.39 -15.90 23.33
C ASP A 36 -15.72 -15.61 21.98
N VAL A 37 -16.53 -15.09 21.06
CA VAL A 37 -16.13 -14.78 19.68
C VAL A 37 -15.09 -13.65 19.66
N ASP A 38 -15.16 -12.69 20.57
CA ASP A 38 -14.21 -11.57 20.62
C ASP A 38 -12.82 -12.06 21.04
N THR A 39 -12.76 -12.98 22.01
CA THR A 39 -11.52 -13.64 22.40
C THR A 39 -10.95 -14.47 21.24
N PHE A 40 -11.78 -15.19 20.48
CA PHE A 40 -11.34 -15.88 19.26
C PHE A 40 -10.69 -14.90 18.27
N PHE A 41 -11.33 -13.78 17.95
CA PHE A 41 -10.78 -12.81 17.01
C PHE A 41 -9.44 -12.22 17.49
N LYS A 42 -9.30 -11.92 18.78
CA LYS A 42 -8.01 -11.44 19.35
C LYS A 42 -6.90 -12.48 19.15
N ILE A 43 -7.16 -13.74 19.47
CA ILE A 43 -6.19 -14.83 19.31
C ILE A 43 -5.87 -15.05 17.82
N PHE A 44 -6.88 -14.98 16.96
CA PHE A 44 -6.74 -15.08 15.51
C PHE A 44 -5.81 -14.01 14.95
N TYR A 45 -5.99 -12.74 15.35
CA TYR A 45 -5.11 -11.65 14.92
C TYR A 45 -3.68 -11.82 15.44
N ILE A 46 -3.48 -12.33 16.65
CA ILE A 46 -2.13 -12.65 17.18
C ILE A 46 -1.47 -13.73 16.31
N SER A 47 -2.22 -14.78 15.94
CA SER A 47 -1.72 -15.83 15.05
C SER A 47 -1.34 -15.27 13.68
N MET A 48 -2.21 -14.46 13.06
CA MET A 48 -1.90 -13.79 11.80
C MET A 48 -0.65 -12.91 11.89
N GLY A 49 -0.50 -12.14 12.99
CA GLY A 49 0.68 -11.32 13.22
C GLY A 49 1.97 -12.14 13.30
N LEU A 50 1.95 -13.30 13.97
CA LEU A 50 3.10 -14.19 14.02
C LEU A 50 3.43 -14.82 12.66
N PHE A 51 2.41 -15.18 11.87
CA PHE A 51 2.60 -15.61 10.49
C PHE A 51 3.27 -14.52 9.65
N GLU A 52 2.81 -13.28 9.77
CA GLU A 52 3.37 -12.15 9.03
C GLU A 52 4.82 -11.88 9.43
N ILE A 53 5.14 -11.89 10.73
CA ILE A 53 6.52 -11.75 11.22
C ILE A 53 7.40 -12.89 10.68
N GLY A 54 6.90 -14.13 10.71
CA GLY A 54 7.62 -15.28 10.16
C GLY A 54 7.90 -15.13 8.66
N PHE A 55 6.93 -14.61 7.91
CA PHE A 55 7.05 -14.31 6.49
C PHE A 55 8.07 -13.20 6.22
N VAL A 56 7.98 -12.06 6.91
CA VAL A 56 8.93 -10.95 6.78
C VAL A 56 10.36 -11.40 7.09
N VAL A 57 10.57 -12.21 8.13
CA VAL A 57 11.91 -12.72 8.47
C VAL A 57 12.45 -13.64 7.38
N TRP A 58 11.60 -14.48 6.78
CA TRP A 58 11.99 -15.31 5.65
C TRP A 58 12.32 -14.47 4.42
N VAL A 59 11.46 -13.52 4.04
CA VAL A 59 11.68 -12.59 2.92
C VAL A 59 12.99 -11.83 3.11
N TYR A 60 13.25 -11.29 4.30
CA TYR A 60 14.50 -10.61 4.62
C TYR A 60 15.72 -11.52 4.45
N SER A 61 15.65 -12.74 4.98
CA SER A 61 16.73 -13.73 4.86
C SER A 61 17.00 -14.11 3.40
N PHE A 62 15.92 -14.25 2.61
CA PHE A 62 15.99 -14.49 1.17
C PHE A 62 16.68 -13.32 0.45
N PHE A 63 16.20 -12.09 0.62
CA PHE A 63 16.81 -10.92 -0.01
C PHE A 63 18.26 -10.72 0.40
N LYS A 64 18.60 -10.89 1.68
CA LYS A 64 19.99 -10.78 2.17
C LYS A 64 20.92 -11.77 1.47
N LYS A 65 20.45 -12.99 1.19
CA LYS A 65 21.23 -14.01 0.47
C LYS A 65 21.48 -13.62 -1.00
N TYR A 66 20.52 -12.98 -1.64
CA TYR A 66 20.56 -12.67 -3.08
C TYR A 66 20.89 -11.20 -3.40
N ILE A 67 21.17 -10.36 -2.40
CA ILE A 67 21.37 -8.90 -2.59
C ILE A 67 22.56 -8.55 -3.49
N ASN A 68 23.59 -9.42 -3.54
CA ASN A 68 24.81 -9.20 -4.33
C ASN A 68 24.63 -9.51 -5.82
N PHE A 69 23.46 -9.98 -6.26
CA PHE A 69 23.21 -10.24 -7.67
C PHE A 69 23.18 -8.93 -8.46
N LYS A 70 23.96 -8.86 -9.56
CA LYS A 70 24.10 -7.67 -10.42
C LYS A 70 22.75 -7.08 -10.87
N TYR A 71 21.77 -7.95 -11.12
CA TYR A 71 20.45 -7.57 -11.62
C TYR A 71 19.50 -7.02 -10.53
N VAL A 72 19.81 -7.22 -9.25
CA VAL A 72 18.94 -6.77 -8.14
C VAL A 72 18.84 -5.25 -8.10
N LYS A 73 19.94 -4.53 -8.38
CA LYS A 73 19.92 -3.05 -8.46
C LYS A 73 18.99 -2.55 -9.56
N PHE A 74 19.05 -3.17 -10.73
CA PHE A 74 18.18 -2.82 -11.86
C PHE A 74 16.73 -3.14 -11.54
N PHE A 75 16.45 -4.33 -11.01
CA PHE A 75 15.12 -4.71 -10.53
C PHE A 75 14.55 -3.68 -9.54
N TRP A 76 15.31 -3.29 -8.53
CA TRP A 76 14.88 -2.29 -7.55
C TRP A 76 14.58 -0.93 -8.21
N PHE A 77 15.39 -0.49 -9.17
CA PHE A 77 15.13 0.74 -9.91
C PHE A 77 13.78 0.70 -10.63
N PHE A 78 13.50 -0.34 -11.42
CA PHE A 78 12.23 -0.48 -12.14
C PHE A 78 11.05 -0.70 -11.18
N PHE A 79 11.27 -1.42 -10.10
CA PHE A 79 10.28 -1.59 -9.04
C PHE A 79 9.90 -0.23 -8.45
N HIS A 80 10.87 0.58 -8.04
CA HIS A 80 10.63 1.93 -7.51
C HIS A 80 9.96 2.85 -8.53
N LEU A 81 10.33 2.74 -9.81
CA LEU A 81 9.70 3.50 -10.90
C LEU A 81 8.22 3.13 -11.06
N ALA A 82 7.90 1.83 -11.04
CA ALA A 82 6.52 1.35 -11.12
C ALA A 82 5.70 1.80 -9.89
N VAL A 83 6.30 1.75 -8.69
CA VAL A 83 5.68 2.22 -7.45
C VAL A 83 5.39 3.71 -7.51
N LEU A 84 6.36 4.51 -7.95
CA LEU A 84 6.20 5.96 -8.09
C LEU A 84 5.11 6.29 -9.11
N TRP A 85 5.08 5.60 -10.25
CA TRP A 85 4.04 5.76 -11.25
C TRP A 85 2.65 5.46 -10.69
N LEU A 86 2.47 4.32 -10.02
CA LEU A 86 1.18 3.94 -9.43
C LEU A 86 0.77 4.91 -8.30
N ALA A 87 1.72 5.35 -7.49
CA ALA A 87 1.49 6.34 -6.45
C ALA A 87 1.00 7.68 -7.03
N ALA A 88 1.58 8.11 -8.15
CA ALA A 88 1.14 9.31 -8.87
C ALA A 88 -0.28 9.12 -9.42
N VAL A 89 -0.62 7.95 -9.96
CA VAL A 89 -1.98 7.63 -10.41
C VAL A 89 -2.99 7.71 -9.26
N TYR A 90 -2.67 7.17 -8.09
CA TYR A 90 -3.52 7.30 -6.90
C TYR A 90 -3.66 8.75 -6.45
N ALA A 91 -2.56 9.50 -6.39
CA ALA A 91 -2.56 10.91 -6.01
C ALA A 91 -3.42 11.75 -6.97
N SER A 92 -3.28 11.57 -8.28
CA SER A 92 -4.10 12.24 -9.29
C SER A 92 -5.60 11.97 -9.09
N LYS A 93 -5.99 10.72 -8.78
CA LYS A 93 -7.40 10.38 -8.48
C LYS A 93 -7.90 11.07 -7.21
N ILE A 94 -7.09 11.07 -6.15
CA ILE A 94 -7.43 11.73 -4.88
C ILE A 94 -7.59 13.23 -5.07
N VAL A 95 -6.64 13.87 -5.75
CA VAL A 95 -6.64 15.32 -6.00
C VAL A 95 -7.82 15.71 -6.88
N SER A 96 -8.04 14.97 -7.98
CA SER A 96 -9.17 15.25 -8.87
C SER A 96 -10.51 15.08 -8.17
N LYS A 97 -10.64 14.06 -7.31
CA LYS A 97 -11.87 13.88 -6.52
C LYS A 97 -12.05 14.94 -5.43
N GLY A 98 -10.97 15.39 -4.80
CA GLY A 98 -11.02 16.40 -3.73
C GLY A 98 -11.30 17.82 -4.21
N LEU A 99 -10.87 18.16 -5.42
CA LEU A 99 -11.09 19.46 -6.06
C LEU A 99 -12.22 19.45 -7.09
N GLU A 100 -12.73 18.27 -7.47
CA GLU A 100 -13.72 18.12 -8.56
C GLU A 100 -13.26 18.77 -9.89
N LEU A 101 -11.94 18.84 -10.06
CA LEU A 101 -11.25 19.46 -11.18
C LEU A 101 -10.15 18.52 -11.73
N PRO A 102 -9.65 18.74 -12.95
CA PRO A 102 -8.54 17.97 -13.49
C PRO A 102 -7.29 18.08 -12.62
N SER A 103 -6.72 16.95 -12.19
CA SER A 103 -5.50 16.94 -11.36
C SER A 103 -4.25 17.45 -12.08
N SER A 104 -4.27 17.52 -13.41
CA SER A 104 -3.18 18.06 -14.24
C SER A 104 -2.83 19.51 -13.90
N ASP A 105 -3.80 20.28 -13.42
CA ASP A 105 -3.59 21.67 -13.05
C ASP A 105 -2.87 21.81 -11.69
N TYR A 106 -2.78 20.76 -10.90
CA TYR A 106 -2.36 20.78 -9.50
C TYR A 106 -1.07 19.99 -9.26
N SER A 107 -0.01 20.31 -10.01
CA SER A 107 1.25 19.54 -10.01
C SER A 107 1.90 19.41 -8.63
N TYR A 108 1.85 20.47 -7.81
CA TYR A 108 2.48 20.46 -6.49
C TYR A 108 1.65 19.63 -5.50
N THR A 109 0.33 19.81 -5.50
CA THR A 109 -0.58 19.00 -4.67
C THR A 109 -0.49 17.52 -5.05
N VAL A 110 -0.49 17.18 -6.34
CA VAL A 110 -0.33 15.79 -6.79
C VAL A 110 1.01 15.22 -6.33
N SER A 111 2.10 15.98 -6.43
CA SER A 111 3.42 15.54 -5.95
C SER A 111 3.43 15.27 -4.44
N PHE A 112 2.79 16.14 -3.65
CA PHE A 112 2.64 15.94 -2.20
C PHE A 112 1.86 14.66 -1.86
N PHE A 113 0.71 14.44 -2.50
CA PHE A 113 -0.08 13.23 -2.26
C PHE A 113 0.58 11.97 -2.82
N THR A 114 1.43 12.09 -3.84
CA THR A 114 2.23 10.97 -4.39
C THR A 114 3.14 10.40 -3.32
N PHE A 115 3.75 11.24 -2.47
CA PHE A 115 4.57 10.79 -1.35
C PHE A 115 3.78 9.91 -0.37
N PHE A 116 2.55 10.29 -0.01
CA PHE A 116 1.70 9.46 0.87
C PHE A 116 1.18 8.21 0.18
N CYS A 117 0.85 8.31 -1.12
CA CYS A 117 0.40 7.18 -1.92
C CYS A 117 1.54 6.19 -2.26
N TYR A 118 2.78 6.55 -1.99
CA TYR A 118 3.94 5.70 -2.24
C TYR A 118 3.88 4.38 -1.47
N LEU A 119 3.57 4.41 -0.18
CA LEU A 119 3.49 3.22 0.67
C LEU A 119 2.40 2.22 0.20
N PRO A 120 1.13 2.61 -0.02
CA PRO A 120 0.12 1.69 -0.51
C PRO A 120 0.44 1.17 -1.93
N ALA A 121 1.02 2.01 -2.81
CA ALA A 121 1.48 1.58 -4.14
C ALA A 121 2.63 0.57 -4.04
N PHE A 122 3.59 0.77 -3.12
CA PHE A 122 4.70 -0.14 -2.86
C PHE A 122 4.18 -1.53 -2.49
N LEU A 123 3.25 -1.58 -1.53
CA LEU A 123 2.66 -2.83 -1.05
C LEU A 123 1.84 -3.52 -2.16
N TYR A 124 1.09 -2.76 -2.96
CA TYR A 124 0.34 -3.30 -4.10
C TYR A 124 1.26 -3.97 -5.12
N ILE A 125 2.32 -3.28 -5.54
CA ILE A 125 3.25 -3.84 -6.53
C ILE A 125 4.05 -5.00 -5.95
N ALA A 126 4.49 -4.90 -4.70
CA ALA A 126 5.21 -5.98 -4.02
C ALA A 126 4.35 -7.26 -3.91
N THR A 127 3.07 -7.12 -3.56
CA THR A 127 2.15 -8.26 -3.49
C THR A 127 1.85 -8.84 -4.88
N ALA A 128 1.63 -8.01 -5.89
CA ALA A 128 1.42 -8.47 -7.27
C ALA A 128 2.64 -9.26 -7.82
N ILE A 129 3.84 -8.73 -7.61
CA ILE A 129 5.10 -9.40 -8.00
C ILE A 129 5.29 -10.68 -7.20
N GLY A 130 5.07 -10.65 -5.88
CA GLY A 130 5.15 -11.84 -5.03
C GLY A 130 4.20 -12.94 -5.50
N LEU A 131 2.98 -12.58 -5.91
CA LEU A 131 2.00 -13.53 -6.42
C LEU A 131 2.48 -14.16 -7.72
N LEU A 132 2.99 -13.36 -8.66
CA LEU A 132 3.55 -13.86 -9.90
C LEU A 132 4.73 -14.81 -9.65
N PHE A 133 5.63 -14.46 -8.72
CA PHE A 133 6.73 -15.34 -8.32
C PHE A 133 6.23 -16.65 -7.73
N TYR A 134 5.21 -16.61 -6.86
CA TYR A 134 4.64 -17.82 -6.27
C TYR A 134 3.94 -18.71 -7.30
N ILE A 135 3.23 -18.13 -8.27
CA ILE A 135 2.60 -18.88 -9.37
C ILE A 135 3.68 -19.59 -10.19
N VAL A 136 4.74 -18.88 -10.59
CA VAL A 136 5.86 -19.48 -11.33
C VAL A 136 6.55 -20.57 -10.50
N PHE A 137 6.75 -20.33 -9.22
CA PHE A 137 7.37 -21.29 -8.31
C PHE A 137 6.53 -22.56 -8.15
N ILE A 138 5.21 -22.43 -7.92
CA ILE A 138 4.28 -23.56 -7.86
C ILE A 138 4.30 -24.35 -9.16
N PHE A 139 4.25 -23.66 -10.31
CA PHE A 139 4.27 -24.32 -11.61
C PHE A 139 5.58 -25.08 -11.85
N ALA A 140 6.72 -24.45 -11.58
CA ALA A 140 8.04 -25.07 -11.69
C ALA A 140 8.18 -26.27 -10.75
N TYR A 141 7.74 -26.15 -9.50
CA TYR A 141 7.75 -27.24 -8.53
C TYR A 141 6.88 -28.42 -8.99
N SER A 142 5.67 -28.14 -9.49
CA SER A 142 4.77 -29.17 -10.03
C SER A 142 5.41 -29.91 -11.19
N ILE A 143 6.02 -29.22 -12.17
CA ILE A 143 6.73 -29.88 -13.28
C ILE A 143 7.90 -30.71 -12.77
N LEU A 144 8.74 -30.14 -11.90
CA LEU A 144 9.93 -30.84 -11.39
C LEU A 144 9.57 -32.07 -10.56
N SER A 145 8.47 -32.04 -9.82
CA SER A 145 7.99 -33.19 -9.03
C SER A 145 7.55 -34.39 -9.88
N ILE A 146 7.15 -34.17 -11.14
CA ILE A 146 6.88 -35.25 -12.09
C ILE A 146 8.19 -35.99 -12.42
N PHE A 147 9.29 -35.27 -12.60
CA PHE A 147 10.56 -35.84 -13.04
C PHE A 147 11.47 -36.30 -11.89
N LYS A 148 11.33 -35.71 -10.69
CA LYS A 148 12.20 -35.98 -9.54
C LYS A 148 11.36 -36.13 -8.27
N ARG A 149 11.06 -37.38 -7.90
CA ARG A 149 10.31 -37.71 -6.66
C ARG A 149 10.98 -37.22 -5.38
N GLU A 150 12.31 -37.09 -5.35
CA GLU A 150 13.07 -36.60 -4.19
C GLU A 150 12.74 -35.13 -3.84
N ILE A 151 12.29 -34.33 -4.80
CA ILE A 151 11.89 -32.93 -4.54
C ILE A 151 10.64 -32.88 -3.64
N LEU A 152 9.78 -33.90 -3.69
CA LEU A 152 8.62 -34.01 -2.80
C LEU A 152 9.03 -34.28 -1.34
N SER A 153 10.19 -34.90 -1.10
CA SER A 153 10.65 -35.20 0.27
C SER A 153 11.21 -33.99 1.01
N ASP A 154 11.70 -32.96 0.30
CA ASP A 154 12.16 -31.72 0.92
C ASP A 154 11.00 -30.81 1.38
N GLY A 155 9.77 -31.14 0.96
CA GLY A 155 8.55 -30.47 1.35
C GLY A 155 8.32 -29.16 0.59
N PHE A 156 7.09 -28.97 0.09
CA PHE A 156 6.68 -27.68 -0.46
C PHE A 156 6.75 -26.61 0.65
N PRO A 157 7.25 -25.38 0.38
CA PRO A 157 7.32 -24.29 1.36
C PRO A 157 5.93 -23.71 1.68
N ILE A 158 4.96 -24.57 2.02
CA ILE A 158 3.55 -24.24 2.19
C ILE A 158 3.34 -23.18 3.26
N LEU A 159 4.19 -23.17 4.30
CA LEU A 159 4.10 -22.17 5.37
C LEU A 159 4.47 -20.77 4.89
N HIS A 160 5.42 -20.64 3.97
CA HIS A 160 5.75 -19.36 3.34
C HIS A 160 4.63 -18.90 2.42
N PHE A 161 4.01 -19.83 1.68
CA PHE A 161 2.83 -19.54 0.86
C PHE A 161 1.64 -19.09 1.70
N ILE A 162 1.34 -19.78 2.81
CA ILE A 162 0.30 -19.36 3.76
C ILE A 162 0.60 -17.97 4.31
N GLY A 163 1.86 -17.71 4.71
CA GLY A 163 2.30 -16.37 5.13
C GLY A 163 2.01 -15.32 4.06
N PHE A 164 2.35 -15.59 2.80
CA PHE A 164 2.07 -14.69 1.69
C PHE A 164 0.56 -14.45 1.43
N VAL A 165 -0.27 -15.49 1.53
CA VAL A 165 -1.74 -15.36 1.42
C VAL A 165 -2.29 -14.50 2.56
N ILE A 166 -1.77 -14.66 3.78
CA ILE A 166 -2.11 -13.80 4.92
C ILE A 166 -1.69 -12.35 4.63
N THR A 167 -0.51 -12.11 4.06
CA THR A 167 -0.07 -10.77 3.64
C THR A 167 -1.04 -10.16 2.63
N ILE A 168 -1.47 -10.90 1.60
CA ILE A 168 -2.47 -10.42 0.62
C ILE A 168 -3.78 -10.07 1.32
N PHE A 169 -4.27 -10.94 2.21
CA PHE A 169 -5.51 -10.72 2.93
C PHE A 169 -5.44 -9.46 3.81
N LEU A 170 -4.40 -9.33 4.63
CA LEU A 170 -4.18 -8.16 5.48
C LEU A 170 -3.99 -6.88 4.66
N PHE A 171 -3.27 -6.96 3.54
CA PHE A 171 -3.10 -5.84 2.63
C PHE A 171 -4.42 -5.42 1.99
N SER A 172 -5.25 -6.35 1.53
CA SER A 172 -6.58 -6.05 0.97
C SER A 172 -7.46 -5.32 1.99
N LEU A 173 -7.53 -5.83 3.23
CA LEU A 173 -8.27 -5.18 4.31
C LEU A 173 -7.73 -3.78 4.64
N GLY A 174 -6.41 -3.61 4.62
CA GLY A 174 -5.75 -2.33 4.86
C GLY A 174 -5.97 -1.34 3.72
N HIS A 175 -5.90 -1.81 2.46
CA HIS A 175 -6.05 -1.02 1.26
C HIS A 175 -7.44 -0.39 1.18
N ASP A 176 -8.50 -1.16 1.43
CA ASP A 176 -9.88 -0.63 1.37
C ASP A 176 -10.12 0.44 2.44
N LYS A 177 -9.59 0.24 3.66
CA LYS A 177 -9.66 1.23 4.75
C LYS A 177 -8.86 2.49 4.43
N LEU A 178 -7.68 2.32 3.86
CA LEU A 178 -6.80 3.41 3.49
C LEU A 178 -7.38 4.21 2.32
N MET A 179 -7.90 3.54 1.29
CA MET A 179 -8.55 4.17 0.16
C MET A 179 -9.85 4.87 0.58
N SER A 180 -10.70 4.25 1.39
CA SER A 180 -11.90 4.92 1.92
C SER A 180 -11.55 6.17 2.74
N PHE A 181 -10.50 6.13 3.57
CA PHE A 181 -9.99 7.32 4.25
C PHE A 181 -9.64 8.43 3.25
N TYR A 182 -8.89 8.11 2.20
CA TYR A 182 -8.55 9.08 1.16
C TYR A 182 -9.79 9.56 0.40
N TYR A 183 -10.71 8.71 0.00
CA TYR A 183 -11.87 9.12 -0.79
C TYR A 183 -12.86 10.00 -0.02
N TYR A 184 -13.12 9.71 1.25
CA TYR A 184 -14.12 10.43 2.04
C TYR A 184 -13.57 11.61 2.82
N LYS A 185 -12.31 11.55 3.29
CA LYS A 185 -11.72 12.62 4.12
C LYS A 185 -10.69 13.47 3.38
N ALA A 186 -10.15 13.02 2.24
CA ALA A 186 -9.15 13.82 1.54
C ALA A 186 -9.65 15.15 0.95
N PRO A 187 -10.93 15.39 0.59
CA PRO A 187 -11.31 16.67 -0.01
C PRO A 187 -10.87 17.89 0.80
N LYS A 188 -11.03 17.84 2.13
CA LYS A 188 -10.54 18.90 3.04
C LYS A 188 -9.02 19.09 2.96
N TYR A 189 -8.26 18.01 3.04
CA TYR A 189 -6.80 18.06 3.01
C TYR A 189 -6.27 18.46 1.63
N VAL A 190 -6.84 17.91 0.56
CA VAL A 190 -6.50 18.25 -0.82
C VAL A 190 -6.70 19.74 -1.06
N ARG A 191 -7.86 20.30 -0.70
CA ARG A 191 -8.12 21.74 -0.86
C ARG A 191 -7.18 22.60 -0.03
N THR A 192 -6.85 22.17 1.18
CA THR A 192 -5.87 22.88 2.04
C THR A 192 -4.49 22.93 1.39
N ILE A 193 -3.99 21.78 0.93
CA ILE A 193 -2.67 21.70 0.30
C ILE A 193 -2.67 22.45 -1.04
N ALA A 194 -3.72 22.33 -1.84
CA ALA A 194 -3.87 23.05 -3.08
C ALA A 194 -3.84 24.57 -2.86
N TYR A 195 -4.60 25.07 -1.88
CA TYR A 195 -4.60 26.50 -1.54
C TYR A 195 -3.21 27.03 -1.18
N GLU A 196 -2.37 26.23 -0.52
CA GLU A 196 -1.04 26.66 -0.13
C GLU A 196 0.03 26.50 -1.21
N THR A 197 -0.13 25.52 -2.10
CA THR A 197 0.95 25.14 -3.04
C THR A 197 0.66 25.51 -4.49
N ASP A 198 -0.58 25.41 -4.93
CA ASP A 198 -0.97 25.59 -6.34
C ASP A 198 -1.70 26.90 -6.60
N TYR A 199 -2.43 27.44 -5.60
CA TYR A 199 -3.11 28.73 -5.72
C TYR A 199 -2.15 29.88 -5.42
N GLN A 200 -2.23 30.94 -6.22
CA GLN A 200 -1.34 32.08 -6.11
C GLN A 200 -2.14 33.38 -6.03
N TYR A 201 -1.64 34.35 -5.27
CA TYR A 201 -2.05 35.74 -5.47
C TYR A 201 -1.54 36.18 -6.83
N ILE A 202 -2.38 36.84 -7.64
CA ILE A 202 -1.97 37.33 -8.96
C ILE A 202 -2.05 38.86 -8.97
N PRO A 203 -1.00 39.60 -8.52
CA PRO A 203 -1.09 41.04 -8.39
C PRO A 203 -1.11 41.78 -9.73
N LYS A 204 -0.44 41.24 -10.76
CA LYS A 204 -0.07 42.00 -11.97
C LYS A 204 -0.94 41.69 -13.21
N TYR A 205 -1.56 40.52 -13.25
CA TYR A 205 -2.43 40.10 -14.36
C TYR A 205 -3.93 40.34 -14.07
N LEU A 206 -4.30 40.51 -12.80
CA LEU A 206 -5.66 40.88 -12.39
C LEU A 206 -6.02 42.33 -12.74
N ASP A 207 -5.07 43.17 -13.15
CA ASP A 207 -5.38 44.50 -13.67
C ASP A 207 -6.23 44.43 -14.96
N ASN A 208 -6.16 43.32 -15.70
CA ASN A 208 -7.02 43.05 -16.86
C ASN A 208 -8.41 42.47 -16.48
N PHE A 209 -8.61 42.11 -15.21
CA PHE A 209 -9.83 41.49 -14.69
C PHE A 209 -10.30 42.24 -13.43
N PRO A 210 -10.77 43.50 -13.58
CA PRO A 210 -11.04 44.41 -12.46
C PRO A 210 -12.14 43.92 -11.51
N GLU A 211 -12.96 42.95 -11.94
CA GLU A 211 -14.03 42.34 -11.13
C GLU A 211 -13.50 41.39 -10.04
N MET A 212 -12.21 41.01 -10.09
CA MET A 212 -11.61 40.03 -9.18
C MET A 212 -10.92 40.70 -7.98
N ASN A 213 -11.22 40.21 -6.78
CA ASN A 213 -10.59 40.71 -5.55
C ASN A 213 -9.10 40.29 -5.48
N LYS A 214 -8.21 41.30 -5.44
CA LYS A 214 -6.74 41.12 -5.38
C LYS A 214 -6.25 40.42 -4.10
N GLN A 215 -7.08 40.29 -3.08
CA GLN A 215 -6.75 39.62 -1.82
C GLN A 215 -7.04 38.12 -1.82
N VAL A 216 -7.45 37.55 -2.96
CA VAL A 216 -7.85 36.15 -3.06
C VAL A 216 -6.81 35.38 -3.86
N LYS A 217 -6.44 34.17 -3.41
CA LYS A 217 -5.58 33.29 -4.20
C LYS A 217 -6.43 32.61 -5.27
N ILE A 218 -5.91 32.58 -6.50
CA ILE A 218 -6.60 31.99 -7.65
C ILE A 218 -5.70 30.96 -8.33
N LYS A 219 -6.34 30.02 -9.02
CA LYS A 219 -5.67 29.09 -9.93
C LYS A 219 -6.21 29.30 -11.33
N LEU A 220 -5.30 29.50 -12.27
CA LEU A 220 -5.63 29.52 -13.70
C LEU A 220 -5.55 28.09 -14.23
N HIS A 221 -6.56 27.72 -14.99
CA HIS A 221 -6.67 26.45 -15.69
C HIS A 221 -6.50 26.68 -17.19
N GLU A 222 -6.37 25.58 -17.94
CA GLU A 222 -6.46 25.64 -19.39
C GLU A 222 -7.81 26.24 -19.86
N ASN A 223 -7.84 26.78 -21.08
CA ASN A 223 -9.06 27.30 -21.74
C ASN A 223 -9.73 28.51 -21.05
N GLY A 224 -8.96 29.31 -20.30
CA GLY A 224 -9.46 30.55 -19.68
C GLY A 224 -10.41 30.32 -18.51
N VAL A 225 -10.40 29.10 -17.95
CA VAL A 225 -11.10 28.77 -16.71
C VAL A 225 -10.24 29.18 -15.53
N TYR A 226 -10.84 29.70 -14.47
CA TYR A 226 -10.16 29.97 -13.21
C TYR A 226 -10.92 29.34 -12.07
N SER A 227 -10.22 29.05 -10.99
CA SER A 227 -10.86 28.68 -9.73
C SER A 227 -10.33 29.50 -8.57
N ILE A 228 -11.18 29.63 -7.57
CA ILE A 228 -10.96 30.38 -6.35
C ILE A 228 -11.21 29.42 -5.19
N LEU A 229 -10.27 29.38 -4.24
CA LEU A 229 -10.47 28.71 -2.96
C LEU A 229 -10.58 29.77 -1.87
N THR A 230 -11.75 29.85 -1.24
CA THR A 230 -12.01 30.76 -0.13
C THR A 230 -12.06 29.97 1.16
N LYS A 231 -11.26 30.38 2.15
CA LYS A 231 -11.24 29.76 3.48
C LYS A 231 -12.45 30.23 4.29
N GLN A 232 -13.33 29.32 4.70
CA GLN A 232 -14.43 29.58 5.62
C GLN A 232 -14.29 28.64 6.83
N GLU A 233 -14.16 29.20 8.04
CA GLU A 233 -14.02 28.52 9.35
C GLU A 233 -13.23 27.19 9.37
N ASN A 234 -13.79 26.09 8.85
CA ASN A 234 -13.20 24.75 8.82
C ASN A 234 -13.03 24.11 7.45
N GLU A 235 -13.39 24.80 6.36
CA GLU A 235 -13.40 24.28 5.00
C GLU A 235 -12.89 25.32 3.98
N TYR A 236 -12.52 24.81 2.81
CA TYR A 236 -12.24 25.65 1.66
C TYR A 236 -13.36 25.46 0.65
N ILE A 237 -14.05 26.55 0.33
CA ILE A 237 -15.07 26.59 -0.72
C ILE A 237 -14.37 26.84 -2.04
N LEU A 238 -14.65 25.97 -3.00
CA LEU A 238 -14.15 26.07 -4.36
C LEU A 238 -15.22 26.72 -5.23
N GLU A 239 -14.86 27.81 -5.88
CA GLU A 239 -15.65 28.46 -6.91
C GLU A 239 -14.90 28.36 -8.24
N VAL A 240 -15.61 28.03 -9.31
CA VAL A 240 -15.03 27.89 -10.66
C VAL A 240 -15.73 28.89 -11.56
N GLY A 241 -14.93 29.70 -12.26
CA GLY A 241 -15.41 30.69 -13.22
C GLY A 241 -14.68 30.57 -14.56
N LYS A 242 -15.16 31.32 -15.54
CA LYS A 242 -14.54 31.41 -16.86
C LYS A 242 -14.46 32.86 -17.27
N PHE A 243 -13.30 33.29 -17.77
CA PHE A 243 -13.18 34.62 -18.35
C PHE A 243 -14.02 34.71 -19.63
N LYS A 244 -14.76 35.81 -19.77
CA LYS A 244 -15.50 36.13 -20.99
C LYS A 244 -14.57 36.69 -22.06
#